data_AF-C7NN63-F1
#
_entry.id   AF-C7NN63-F1
#
_cell.length_a   1.000
_cell.length_b   1.000
_cell.length_c   1.000
_cell.angle_alpha   90.00
_cell.angle_beta   90.00
_cell.angle_gamma   90.00
#
_symmetry.space_group_name_H-M   'P 1'
#
loop_
_entity.id
_entity.type
_entity.pdbx_description
1 polymer ?
#
loop_
_entity_poly.entity_id
_entity_poly.type
_entity_poly.pdbx_seq_one_letter_code
_entity_poly.pdbx_strand_id
1 'polypeptide(L)'
;MVPEAGLVWRGFHHAWRYNHRLNRLASYLAWTGGDWECVHAAASGTGPDTAQFCDLYTLIEDPDVAFQSVTEPFEVTGDENVSHTVSRTLTIDLESELQGRDTIEVVLNGFDIAAASDADKLQKLHLSVGEPTESADGTSLDVPVEVTFQGDCGTPECREDGVDYGVDVRYLVVAGDDSTVRSGSTVSAGSDYTWDRSQEPDHKADGLARASITDPDRWTGDSVENALGFTELQVDLTKTGDPALIAAVGELADHAEGMHFLELDASIESITADNGTLDAAFLLFYKNWERGMKQLVPPDFLQTITDFIPDDTESAIRNDPDLSWTDVIDASILAHRSAGRADIDATARLLQFDDPERFHHNAVPGDVDWEGENADPNSDDAVQRTLIE
;
A
#
# COMPACT_ATOMS: atom_id res chain seq x y z
N MET A 1 -2.02 -3.61 28.46
CA MET A 1 -1.59 -5.03 28.50
C MET A 1 -0.88 -5.25 27.20
N VAL A 2 0.43 -5.46 27.29
CA VAL A 2 1.26 -5.76 26.13
C VAL A 2 1.00 -7.20 25.66
N PRO A 3 1.06 -7.49 24.35
CA PRO A 3 0.94 -8.84 23.87
C PRO A 3 2.15 -9.69 24.25
N GLU A 4 1.93 -10.98 24.51
CA GLU A 4 3.00 -11.95 24.80
C GLU A 4 3.81 -12.31 23.54
N ALA A 5 3.21 -12.12 22.35
CA ALA A 5 3.84 -12.30 21.05
C ALA A 5 3.85 -10.99 20.26
N GLY A 6 4.90 -10.74 19.49
CA GLY A 6 4.96 -9.67 18.51
C GLY A 6 4.72 -10.20 17.10
N LEU A 7 3.90 -9.50 16.31
CA LEU A 7 3.78 -9.76 14.87
C LEU A 7 4.36 -8.58 14.08
N VAL A 8 5.43 -8.84 13.33
CA VAL A 8 6.07 -7.86 12.43
C VAL A 8 5.50 -8.03 11.03
N TRP A 9 4.86 -6.98 10.50
CA TRP A 9 4.34 -6.95 9.14
C TRP A 9 5.48 -7.01 8.12
N ARG A 10 5.36 -7.97 7.19
CA ARG A 10 6.31 -8.17 6.08
C ARG A 10 5.73 -7.74 4.75
N GLY A 11 4.56 -7.10 4.74
CA GLY A 11 3.92 -6.62 3.54
C GLY A 11 2.76 -7.48 3.05
N PHE A 12 2.43 -7.31 1.77
CA PHE A 12 1.23 -7.89 1.19
C PHE A 12 1.37 -8.12 -0.32
N HIS A 13 0.53 -9.04 -0.80
CA HIS A 13 0.13 -9.14 -2.19
C HIS A 13 -1.32 -8.72 -2.33
N HIS A 14 -1.65 -8.01 -3.39
CA HIS A 14 -3.01 -7.58 -3.67
C HIS A 14 -3.27 -7.55 -5.16
N ALA A 15 -4.28 -8.30 -5.62
CA ALA A 15 -4.64 -8.42 -7.02
C ALA A 15 -6.15 -8.46 -7.23
N TRP A 16 -6.66 -7.58 -8.06
CA TRP A 16 -8.03 -7.56 -8.53
C TRP A 16 -8.22 -8.36 -9.82
N ARG A 17 -9.45 -8.75 -10.13
CA ARG A 17 -9.78 -9.42 -11.41
C ARG A 17 -10.22 -8.46 -12.49
N TYR A 18 -10.61 -7.24 -12.13
CA TYR A 18 -10.80 -6.16 -13.07
C TYR A 18 -10.19 -4.85 -12.52
N ASN A 19 -10.21 -3.80 -13.33
CA ASN A 19 -9.55 -2.52 -13.05
C ASN A 19 -10.32 -1.60 -12.08
N HIS A 20 -9.59 -0.99 -11.15
CA HIS A 20 -10.18 -0.17 -10.09
C HIS A 20 -9.61 1.23 -9.92
N ARG A 21 -10.45 2.05 -9.28
CA ARG A 21 -10.06 3.23 -8.50
C ARG A 21 -9.88 2.79 -7.05
N LEU A 22 -8.95 3.42 -6.34
CA LEU A 22 -8.63 3.13 -4.96
C LEU A 22 -9.71 3.72 -4.06
N ASN A 23 -10.74 2.93 -3.72
CA ASN A 23 -11.73 3.32 -2.72
C ASN A 23 -11.26 2.90 -1.32
N ARG A 24 -10.71 1.69 -1.17
CA ARG A 24 -9.97 1.27 0.02
C ARG A 24 -8.89 0.25 -0.31
N LEU A 25 -7.74 0.36 0.36
CA LEU A 25 -6.70 -0.66 0.41
C LEU A 25 -6.14 -0.72 1.84
N ALA A 26 -6.09 -1.89 2.42
CA ALA A 26 -5.46 -2.08 3.72
C ALA A 26 -4.72 -3.41 3.79
N SER A 27 -3.60 -3.40 4.50
CA SER A 27 -2.91 -4.59 4.97
C SER A 27 -2.23 -4.21 6.28
N TYR A 28 -2.66 -4.84 7.38
CA TYR A 28 -2.08 -4.55 8.68
C TYR A 28 -2.27 -5.66 9.71
N LEU A 29 -1.48 -5.55 10.78
CA LEU A 29 -1.57 -6.39 11.96
C LEU A 29 -2.05 -5.54 13.14
N ALA A 30 -3.08 -6.01 13.84
CA ALA A 30 -3.69 -5.30 14.95
C ALA A 30 -3.75 -6.17 16.21
N TRP A 31 -3.29 -5.61 17.33
CA TRP A 31 -3.53 -6.20 18.65
C TRP A 31 -4.88 -5.74 19.17
N THR A 32 -5.76 -6.68 19.50
CA THR A 32 -7.12 -6.39 19.98
C THR A 32 -7.24 -6.34 21.50
N GLY A 33 -6.12 -6.47 22.22
CA GLY A 33 -6.08 -6.53 23.69
C GLY A 33 -6.12 -7.95 24.26
N GLY A 34 -6.24 -8.98 23.41
CA GLY A 34 -6.20 -10.38 23.80
C GLY A 34 -5.64 -11.29 22.70
N ASP A 35 -5.91 -10.97 21.44
CA ASP A 35 -5.43 -11.71 20.28
C ASP A 35 -4.92 -10.75 19.20
N TRP A 36 -4.09 -11.29 18.30
CA TRP A 36 -3.68 -10.59 17.09
C TRP A 36 -4.65 -10.87 15.95
N GLU A 37 -4.94 -9.84 15.16
CA GLU A 37 -5.66 -9.95 13.90
C GLU A 37 -4.74 -9.55 12.74
N CYS A 38 -4.78 -10.34 11.67
CA CYS A 38 -4.31 -9.95 10.35
C CYS A 38 -5.51 -9.44 9.55
N VAL A 39 -5.43 -8.19 9.10
CA VAL A 39 -6.55 -7.52 8.44
C VAL A 39 -6.13 -7.07 7.06
N HIS A 40 -6.96 -7.43 6.08
CA HIS A 40 -6.89 -6.91 4.72
C HIS A 40 -8.19 -6.20 4.39
N ALA A 41 -8.10 -5.08 3.69
CA ALA A 41 -9.28 -4.41 3.16
C ALA A 41 -9.10 -4.05 1.69
N ALA A 42 -10.18 -4.15 0.95
CA ALA A 42 -10.20 -3.90 -0.47
C ALA A 42 -11.60 -3.40 -0.87
N ALA A 43 -11.67 -2.19 -1.39
CA ALA A 43 -12.88 -1.66 -1.99
C ALA A 43 -12.53 -0.95 -3.29
N SER A 44 -13.37 -1.17 -4.30
CA SER A 44 -13.30 -0.43 -5.55
C SER A 44 -14.32 0.70 -5.63
N GLY A 45 -14.17 1.55 -6.64
CA GLY A 45 -15.17 2.56 -6.97
C GLY A 45 -16.46 1.95 -7.51
N THR A 46 -16.54 1.69 -8.82
CA THR A 46 -17.83 1.58 -9.50
C THR A 46 -18.38 0.17 -9.71
N GLY A 47 -17.55 -0.87 -9.79
CA GLY A 47 -18.00 -2.21 -10.15
C GLY A 47 -17.82 -3.27 -9.05
N PRO A 48 -18.57 -4.38 -9.13
CA PRO A 48 -18.36 -5.53 -8.24
C PRO A 48 -17.15 -6.36 -8.66
N ASP A 49 -16.24 -6.68 -7.73
CA ASP A 49 -15.07 -7.54 -7.99
C ASP A 49 -14.73 -8.47 -6.82
N THR A 50 -13.76 -9.34 -7.06
CA THR A 50 -13.01 -10.02 -6.02
C THR A 50 -11.55 -9.54 -6.01
N ALA A 51 -11.09 -9.01 -4.88
CA ALA A 51 -9.67 -8.81 -4.60
C ALA A 51 -9.10 -10.09 -3.99
N GLN A 52 -8.07 -10.65 -4.61
CA GLN A 52 -7.24 -11.70 -4.03
C GLN A 52 -6.09 -11.06 -3.28
N PHE A 53 -5.78 -11.56 -2.10
CA PHE A 53 -4.67 -11.03 -1.33
C PHE A 53 -3.90 -12.12 -0.59
N CYS A 54 -2.72 -11.74 -0.13
CA CYS A 54 -1.97 -12.51 0.84
C CYS A 54 -1.13 -11.57 1.70
N ASP A 55 -1.42 -11.49 2.99
CA ASP A 55 -0.63 -10.71 3.94
C ASP A 55 0.50 -11.54 4.54
N LEU A 56 1.67 -10.94 4.74
CA LEU A 56 2.85 -11.62 5.26
C LEU A 56 3.25 -11.02 6.60
N TYR A 57 3.67 -11.88 7.52
CA TYR A 57 4.16 -11.44 8.82
C TYR A 57 5.21 -12.40 9.40
N THR A 58 5.95 -11.91 10.40
CA THR A 58 6.79 -12.74 11.28
C THR A 58 6.18 -12.74 12.67
N LEU A 59 5.91 -13.92 13.21
CA LEU A 59 5.58 -14.12 14.62
C LEU A 59 6.87 -14.27 15.43
N ILE A 60 6.95 -13.54 16.54
CA ILE A 60 8.02 -13.62 17.53
C ILE A 60 7.39 -13.79 18.91
N GLU A 61 7.77 -14.86 19.62
CA GLU A 61 7.49 -15.02 21.05
C GLU A 61 8.82 -15.13 21.78
N ASP A 62 9.06 -14.20 22.69
CA ASP A 62 10.26 -14.15 23.51
C ASP A 62 9.90 -13.43 24.83
N PRO A 63 10.06 -14.08 26.00
CA PRO A 63 9.68 -13.52 27.29
C PRO A 63 10.50 -12.29 27.70
N ASP A 64 11.68 -12.11 27.09
CA ASP A 64 12.57 -10.98 27.38
C ASP A 64 12.37 -9.81 26.41
N VAL A 65 11.42 -9.94 25.46
CA VAL A 65 11.05 -8.91 24.48
C VAL A 65 9.63 -8.43 24.74
N ALA A 66 9.45 -7.11 24.75
CA ALA A 66 8.16 -6.47 24.90
C ALA A 66 7.73 -5.82 23.58
N PHE A 67 6.42 -5.84 23.35
CA PHE A 67 5.80 -5.31 22.14
C PHE A 67 4.69 -4.32 22.47
N GLN A 68 4.48 -3.32 21.63
CA GLN A 68 3.35 -2.40 21.74
C GLN A 68 2.83 -2.05 20.35
N SER A 69 1.54 -2.28 20.11
CA SER A 69 0.86 -1.91 18.87
C SER A 69 0.28 -0.50 18.98
N VAL A 70 0.52 0.32 17.96
CA VAL A 70 0.05 1.72 17.90
C VAL A 70 -0.65 1.96 16.56
N THR A 71 -1.70 2.78 16.57
CA THR A 71 -2.43 3.21 15.37
C THR A 71 -2.54 4.72 15.41
N GLU A 72 -2.21 5.38 14.31
CA GLU A 72 -2.35 6.82 14.17
C GLU A 72 -3.13 7.16 12.89
N PRO A 73 -4.20 7.97 12.99
CA PRO A 73 -4.96 8.43 11.85
C PRO A 73 -4.36 9.69 11.22
N PHE A 74 -4.38 9.75 9.90
CA PHE A 74 -4.05 10.89 9.06
C PHE A 74 -5.20 11.22 8.13
N GLU A 75 -5.35 12.50 7.81
CA GLU A 75 -6.28 12.99 6.80
C GLU A 75 -5.44 13.65 5.70
N VAL A 76 -5.63 13.22 4.46
CA VAL A 76 -4.98 13.80 3.29
C VAL A 76 -6.04 14.40 2.38
N THR A 77 -6.10 15.72 2.36
CA THR A 77 -7.06 16.49 1.56
C THR A 77 -6.33 17.49 0.66
N GLY A 78 -6.76 17.67 -0.58
CA GLY A 78 -6.22 18.70 -1.45
C GLY A 78 -6.62 18.56 -2.91
N ASP A 79 -5.92 19.27 -3.80
CA ASP A 79 -6.18 19.21 -5.25
C ASP A 79 -5.71 17.87 -5.85
N GLU A 80 -6.45 17.31 -6.81
CA GLU A 80 -5.98 16.15 -7.59
C GLU A 80 -4.69 16.44 -8.36
N ASN A 81 -3.97 15.39 -8.75
CA ASN A 81 -2.71 15.48 -9.51
C ASN A 81 -1.61 16.32 -8.82
N VAL A 82 -1.77 16.58 -7.53
CA VAL A 82 -0.78 17.23 -6.66
C VAL A 82 -0.45 16.27 -5.53
N SER A 83 0.84 16.11 -5.27
CA SER A 83 1.31 15.33 -4.13
C SER A 83 1.06 16.09 -2.84
N HIS A 84 0.33 15.47 -1.90
CA HIS A 84 0.03 16.03 -0.59
C HIS A 84 0.76 15.24 0.49
N THR A 85 1.54 15.94 1.30
CA THR A 85 2.35 15.33 2.36
C THR A 85 1.91 15.85 3.72
N VAL A 86 1.65 14.92 4.64
CA VAL A 86 1.37 15.18 6.05
C VAL A 86 2.49 14.57 6.88
N SER A 87 3.33 15.41 7.48
CA SER A 87 4.42 14.97 8.37
C SER A 87 4.14 15.44 9.80
N ARG A 88 4.29 14.53 10.77
CA ARG A 88 4.07 14.81 12.21
C ARG A 88 5.14 14.11 13.05
N THR A 89 5.26 14.50 14.31
CA THR A 89 5.99 13.73 15.32
C THR A 89 4.97 13.20 16.30
N LEU A 90 4.85 11.88 16.40
CA LEU A 90 3.94 11.21 17.32
C LEU A 90 4.66 11.03 18.65
N THR A 91 3.96 11.30 19.75
CA THR A 91 4.43 10.94 21.08
C THR A 91 3.74 9.65 21.48
N ILE A 92 4.50 8.56 21.57
CA ILE A 92 4.02 7.24 21.99
C ILE A 92 4.37 7.05 23.47
N ASP A 93 3.36 6.99 24.33
CA ASP A 93 3.56 6.59 25.73
C ASP A 93 3.91 5.10 25.79
N LEU A 94 5.07 4.78 26.37
CA LEU A 94 5.55 3.40 26.48
C LEU A 94 4.83 2.67 27.62
N GLU A 95 4.32 1.47 27.32
CA GLU A 95 3.89 0.55 28.37
C GLU A 95 5.07 0.17 29.28
N SER A 96 4.80 -0.13 30.54
CA SER A 96 5.83 -0.29 31.58
C SER A 96 6.89 -1.34 31.27
N GLU A 97 6.53 -2.35 30.49
CA GLU A 97 7.35 -3.48 30.08
C GLU A 97 8.39 -3.10 28.99
N LEU A 98 8.16 -2.01 28.26
CA LEU A 98 9.06 -1.46 27.24
C LEU A 98 10.04 -0.41 27.81
N GLN A 99 9.77 0.13 29.01
CA GLN A 99 10.54 1.23 29.59
C GLN A 99 11.91 0.75 30.10
N GLY A 100 12.95 1.56 29.87
CA GLY A 100 14.30 1.31 30.38
C GLY A 100 15.04 0.13 29.75
N ARG A 101 14.60 -0.31 28.57
CA ARG A 101 15.25 -1.32 27.73
C ARG A 101 16.41 -0.70 26.95
N ASP A 102 17.43 -1.50 26.64
CA ASP A 102 18.61 -1.01 25.93
C ASP A 102 18.31 -0.73 24.45
N THR A 103 17.52 -1.60 23.82
CA THR A 103 17.06 -1.48 22.44
C THR A 103 15.55 -1.20 22.41
N ILE A 104 15.16 -0.13 21.70
CA ILE A 104 13.76 0.21 21.39
C ILE A 104 13.68 0.61 19.92
N GLU A 105 12.84 -0.08 19.16
CA GLU A 105 12.64 0.15 17.74
C GLU A 105 11.18 0.35 17.39
N VAL A 106 10.92 1.13 16.34
CA VAL A 106 9.59 1.33 15.79
C VAL A 106 9.61 1.00 14.30
N VAL A 107 8.71 0.11 13.88
CA VAL A 107 8.52 -0.27 12.47
C VAL A 107 7.07 -0.09 12.07
N LEU A 108 6.82 0.07 10.77
CA LEU A 108 5.49 -0.01 10.19
C LEU A 108 4.92 -1.41 10.42
N ASN A 109 3.66 -1.46 10.85
CA ASN A 109 2.90 -2.69 11.02
C ASN A 109 1.65 -2.74 10.14
N GLY A 110 1.73 -2.03 9.01
CA GLY A 110 0.69 -1.93 7.99
C GLY A 110 -0.01 -0.58 7.94
N PHE A 111 -1.05 -0.52 7.11
CA PHE A 111 -1.85 0.68 6.86
C PHE A 111 -3.27 0.33 6.44
N ASP A 112 -4.16 1.31 6.51
CA ASP A 112 -5.52 1.30 5.97
C ASP A 112 -5.79 2.66 5.33
N ILE A 113 -5.91 2.71 3.99
CA ILE A 113 -6.25 3.92 3.26
C ILE A 113 -7.65 3.77 2.67
N ALA A 114 -8.53 4.73 2.95
CA ALA A 114 -9.90 4.75 2.47
C ALA A 114 -10.29 6.16 1.98
N ALA A 115 -10.97 6.22 0.85
CA ALA A 115 -11.56 7.45 0.35
C ALA A 115 -12.69 7.90 1.29
N ALA A 116 -12.71 9.18 1.64
CA ALA A 116 -13.78 9.77 2.43
C ALA A 116 -14.95 10.23 1.54
N SER A 117 -14.68 10.53 0.27
CA SER A 117 -15.67 10.92 -0.73
C SER A 117 -15.54 10.08 -2.01
N ASP A 118 -14.88 10.60 -3.04
CA ASP A 118 -14.72 9.96 -4.34
C ASP A 118 -13.41 9.16 -4.41
N ALA A 119 -13.46 8.00 -5.07
CA ALA A 119 -12.29 7.15 -5.26
C ALA A 119 -11.43 7.65 -6.44
N ASP A 120 -10.13 7.75 -6.21
CA ASP A 120 -9.12 8.19 -7.16
C ASP A 120 -8.27 7.04 -7.72
N LYS A 121 -7.59 7.28 -8.84
CA LYS A 121 -6.52 6.40 -9.29
C LYS A 121 -5.25 6.77 -8.54
N LEU A 122 -4.66 5.78 -7.89
CA LEU A 122 -3.39 5.94 -7.20
C LEU A 122 -2.29 6.38 -8.17
N GLN A 123 -1.60 7.48 -7.84
CA GLN A 123 -0.39 7.93 -8.53
C GLN A 123 0.82 7.91 -7.59
N LYS A 124 0.63 8.25 -6.31
CA LYS A 124 1.69 8.19 -5.31
C LYS A 124 1.14 7.74 -3.96
N LEU A 125 1.85 6.83 -3.31
CA LEU A 125 1.69 6.51 -1.89
C LEU A 125 3.08 6.46 -1.26
N HIS A 126 3.30 7.19 -0.17
CA HIS A 126 4.50 7.07 0.63
C HIS A 126 4.09 7.03 2.10
N LEU A 127 4.57 6.01 2.80
CA LEU A 127 4.42 5.84 4.25
C LEU A 127 5.82 5.69 4.83
N SER A 128 6.15 6.48 5.85
CA SER A 128 7.40 6.29 6.57
C SER A 128 7.31 6.56 8.07
N VAL A 129 8.17 5.86 8.79
CA VAL A 129 8.47 6.05 10.21
C VAL A 129 9.96 6.29 10.36
N GLY A 130 10.29 7.41 11.00
CA GLY A 130 11.65 7.83 11.29
C GLY A 130 12.20 7.17 12.55
N GLU A 131 13.46 7.52 12.86
CA GLU A 131 14.12 7.01 14.08
C GLU A 131 13.46 7.61 15.33
N PRO A 132 13.03 6.77 16.30
CA PRO A 132 12.41 7.25 17.52
C PRO A 132 13.44 7.94 18.42
N THR A 133 13.01 8.97 19.13
CA THR A 133 13.80 9.60 20.21
C THR A 133 13.12 9.37 21.55
N GLU A 134 13.80 8.72 22.47
CA GLU A 134 13.26 8.48 23.81
C GLU A 134 13.23 9.76 24.66
N SER A 135 12.18 9.91 25.46
CA SER A 135 12.08 10.98 26.45
C SER A 135 13.15 10.84 27.54
N ALA A 136 13.49 11.95 28.19
CA ALA A 136 14.52 11.96 29.23
C ALA A 136 14.18 11.10 30.47
N ASP A 137 12.91 10.79 30.68
CA ASP A 137 12.44 9.91 31.75
C ASP A 137 12.20 8.46 31.31
N GLY A 138 12.40 8.14 30.02
CA GLY A 138 12.25 6.81 29.46
C GLY A 138 10.81 6.29 29.40
N THR A 139 9.83 7.20 29.40
CA THR A 139 8.40 6.85 29.46
C THR A 139 7.67 7.05 28.15
N SER A 140 8.27 7.73 27.17
CA SER A 140 7.66 7.94 25.86
C SER A 140 8.70 8.00 24.74
N LEU A 141 8.25 7.79 23.51
CA LEU A 141 9.04 8.00 22.28
C LEU A 141 8.44 9.15 21.47
N ASP A 142 9.29 10.03 20.95
CA ASP A 142 8.93 10.95 19.87
C ASP A 142 9.34 10.31 18.53
N VAL A 143 8.37 10.06 17.66
CA VAL A 143 8.53 9.31 16.42
C VAL A 143 8.13 10.16 15.22
N PRO A 144 9.07 10.56 14.34
CA PRO A 144 8.74 11.24 13.09
C PRO A 144 7.96 10.29 12.17
N VAL A 145 6.88 10.76 11.58
CA VAL A 145 6.05 9.99 10.66
C VAL A 145 5.62 10.85 9.49
N GLU A 146 5.50 10.23 8.31
CA GLU A 146 5.07 10.91 7.11
C GLU A 146 4.14 10.03 6.29
N VAL A 147 3.06 10.65 5.80
CA VAL A 147 2.15 10.11 4.80
C VAL A 147 2.14 11.05 3.61
N THR A 148 2.39 10.54 2.42
CA THR A 148 2.15 11.27 1.17
C THR A 148 1.19 10.49 0.29
N PHE A 149 0.22 11.19 -0.28
CA PHE A 149 -0.71 10.64 -1.24
C PHE A 149 -0.87 11.56 -2.45
N GLN A 150 -1.01 10.95 -3.62
CA GLN A 150 -1.43 11.62 -4.84
C GLN A 150 -2.43 10.72 -5.56
N GLY A 151 -3.62 11.26 -5.78
CA GLY A 151 -4.71 10.66 -6.53
C GLY A 151 -5.07 11.51 -7.74
N ASP A 152 -5.69 10.85 -8.70
CA ASP A 152 -6.34 11.48 -9.84
C ASP A 152 -7.56 10.65 -10.21
N CYS A 153 -8.77 11.17 -10.02
CA CYS A 153 -9.94 10.49 -10.50
C CYS A 153 -9.86 10.34 -12.02
N GLY A 154 -9.55 11.45 -12.70
CA GLY A 154 -9.37 11.50 -14.13
C GLY A 154 -10.48 10.76 -14.89
N THR A 155 -11.73 10.80 -14.44
CA THR A 155 -12.90 10.19 -15.14
C THR A 155 -14.15 11.05 -15.00
N PRO A 156 -15.12 10.95 -15.94
CA PRO A 156 -16.41 11.64 -15.83
C PRO A 156 -17.30 11.17 -14.66
N GLU A 157 -16.91 10.12 -13.93
CA GLU A 157 -17.70 9.53 -12.84
C GLU A 157 -17.55 10.25 -11.50
N CYS A 158 -16.55 11.13 -11.35
CA CYS A 158 -16.33 11.88 -10.13
C CYS A 158 -17.30 13.05 -10.00
N ARG A 159 -17.75 13.27 -8.77
CA ARG A 159 -18.76 14.25 -8.41
C ARG A 159 -18.14 15.45 -7.72
N GLU A 160 -16.98 15.26 -7.11
CA GLU A 160 -16.21 16.28 -6.39
C GLU A 160 -14.79 16.38 -6.97
N ASP A 161 -14.24 17.59 -6.98
CA ASP A 161 -12.85 17.85 -7.37
C ASP A 161 -11.97 17.78 -6.11
N GLY A 162 -10.96 16.93 -6.11
CA GLY A 162 -9.93 16.86 -5.06
C GLY A 162 -9.70 15.46 -4.50
N VAL A 163 -8.58 15.29 -3.82
CA VAL A 163 -8.31 14.10 -3.00
C VAL A 163 -8.87 14.31 -1.60
N ASP A 164 -9.53 13.30 -1.04
CA ASP A 164 -9.98 13.26 0.36
C ASP A 164 -9.90 11.82 0.89
N TYR A 165 -8.83 11.54 1.65
CA TYR A 165 -8.51 10.20 2.15
C TYR A 165 -8.22 10.20 3.64
N GLY A 166 -8.80 9.22 4.33
CA GLY A 166 -8.36 8.78 5.65
C GLY A 166 -7.25 7.73 5.48
N VAL A 167 -6.16 7.89 6.24
CA VAL A 167 -5.05 6.93 6.27
C VAL A 167 -4.74 6.59 7.72
N ASP A 168 -5.05 5.37 8.15
CA ASP A 168 -4.56 4.83 9.42
C ASP A 168 -3.22 4.15 9.19
N VAL A 169 -2.18 4.64 9.86
CA VAL A 169 -0.87 3.97 9.85
C VAL A 169 -0.70 3.19 11.15
N ARG A 170 -0.28 1.93 11.02
CA ARG A 170 -0.06 1.03 12.15
C ARG A 170 1.44 0.92 12.40
N TYR A 171 1.82 0.86 13.67
CA TYR A 171 3.20 0.72 14.11
C TYR A 171 3.33 -0.39 15.14
N LEU A 172 4.50 -1.01 15.16
CA LEU A 172 4.92 -1.93 16.21
C LEU A 172 6.16 -1.33 16.89
N VAL A 173 6.06 -1.10 18.19
CA VAL A 173 7.22 -0.86 19.04
C VAL A 173 7.73 -2.22 19.52
N VAL A 174 9.04 -2.44 19.37
CA VAL A 174 9.75 -3.64 19.83
C VAL A 174 10.83 -3.19 20.80
N ALA A 175 10.85 -3.73 22.01
CA ALA A 175 11.82 -3.35 23.03
C ALA A 175 12.40 -4.57 23.74
N GLY A 176 13.70 -4.55 24.02
CA GLY A 176 14.41 -5.61 24.71
C GLY A 176 15.81 -5.18 25.12
N ASP A 177 16.48 -6.02 25.89
CA ASP A 177 17.88 -5.77 26.25
C ASP A 177 18.78 -6.13 25.04
N ASP A 178 19.95 -5.49 24.91
CA ASP A 178 20.86 -5.69 23.75
C ASP A 178 21.35 -7.14 23.59
N SER A 179 21.23 -7.94 24.65
CA SER A 179 21.56 -9.37 24.64
C SER A 179 20.47 -10.26 24.05
N THR A 180 19.27 -9.71 23.84
CA THR A 180 18.07 -10.44 23.39
C THR A 180 17.60 -9.90 22.04
N VAL A 181 17.54 -8.58 21.90
CA VAL A 181 17.13 -7.92 20.65
C VAL A 181 18.23 -6.98 20.19
N ARG A 182 18.59 -7.07 18.91
CA ARG A 182 19.59 -6.22 18.28
C ARG A 182 19.05 -5.63 16.99
N SER A 183 19.25 -4.34 16.78
CA SER A 183 18.69 -3.60 15.64
C SER A 183 19.67 -2.57 15.06
N GLY A 184 19.21 -1.73 14.15
CA GLY A 184 19.97 -0.57 13.67
C GLY A 184 20.53 -0.70 12.24
N SER A 185 20.62 -1.89 11.65
CA SER A 185 20.89 -2.01 10.22
C SER A 185 19.59 -1.88 9.42
N THR A 186 19.62 -1.11 8.33
CA THR A 186 18.53 -1.07 7.34
C THR A 186 18.97 -1.73 6.04
N VAL A 187 17.99 -2.21 5.31
CA VAL A 187 18.13 -2.69 3.95
C VAL A 187 17.06 -2.01 3.09
N SER A 188 17.46 -1.52 1.93
CA SER A 188 16.55 -0.90 0.98
C SER A 188 16.61 -1.63 -0.35
N ALA A 189 15.45 -1.82 -0.97
CA ALA A 189 15.29 -2.45 -2.27
C ALA A 189 14.28 -1.63 -3.08
N GLY A 190 14.46 -1.62 -4.40
CA GLY A 190 13.58 -0.91 -5.31
C GLY A 190 13.39 -1.68 -6.62
N SER A 191 12.21 -1.52 -7.20
CA SER A 191 11.84 -2.04 -8.52
C SER A 191 11.36 -0.88 -9.39
N ASP A 192 12.05 -0.68 -10.52
CA ASP A 192 11.75 0.34 -11.51
C ASP A 192 11.58 -0.29 -12.90
N TYR A 193 10.39 -0.15 -13.47
CA TYR A 193 10.09 -0.68 -14.79
C TYR A 193 9.00 0.13 -15.50
N THR A 194 9.01 -0.01 -16.83
CA THR A 194 8.05 0.63 -17.73
C THR A 194 7.24 -0.42 -18.47
N TRP A 195 5.98 -0.12 -18.76
CA TRP A 195 5.15 -0.94 -19.65
C TRP A 195 4.59 -0.11 -20.79
N ASP A 196 4.26 -0.79 -21.88
CA ASP A 196 3.51 -0.22 -22.99
C ASP A 196 2.09 -0.83 -23.05
N ARG A 197 1.38 -0.59 -24.16
CA ARG A 197 0.01 -1.10 -24.36
C ARG A 197 -0.06 -2.53 -24.88
N SER A 198 1.09 -3.13 -25.17
CA SER A 198 1.24 -4.39 -25.89
C SER A 198 1.79 -5.50 -25.01
N GLN A 199 2.67 -5.15 -24.07
CA GLN A 199 3.34 -6.06 -23.15
C GLN A 199 3.04 -5.66 -21.70
N GLU A 200 2.47 -6.60 -20.95
CA GLU A 200 2.28 -6.49 -19.51
C GLU A 200 3.65 -6.55 -18.82
N PRO A 201 3.80 -5.89 -17.66
CA PRO A 201 4.95 -6.14 -16.81
C PRO A 201 4.91 -7.61 -16.32
N ASP A 202 6.07 -8.25 -16.29
CA ASP A 202 6.26 -9.61 -15.77
C ASP A 202 6.44 -9.55 -14.26
N HIS A 203 5.47 -10.11 -13.54
CA HIS A 203 5.40 -10.10 -12.07
C HIS A 203 6.73 -10.35 -11.36
N LYS A 204 7.47 -11.38 -11.79
CA LYS A 204 8.72 -11.76 -11.11
C LYS A 204 9.94 -11.08 -11.71
N ALA A 205 9.99 -10.91 -13.03
CA ALA A 205 11.15 -10.32 -13.67
C ALA A 205 11.26 -8.82 -13.36
N ASP A 206 10.12 -8.13 -13.27
CA ASP A 206 10.05 -6.70 -13.04
C ASP A 206 9.89 -6.36 -11.54
N GLY A 207 9.25 -7.24 -10.75
CA GLY A 207 8.95 -6.96 -9.35
C GLY A 207 9.96 -7.45 -8.32
N LEU A 208 10.79 -8.46 -8.63
CA LEU A 208 11.67 -9.08 -7.63
C LEU A 208 12.98 -8.30 -7.45
N ALA A 209 13.08 -7.54 -6.36
CA ALA A 209 14.29 -6.86 -5.94
C ALA A 209 15.04 -7.68 -4.86
N ARG A 210 16.36 -7.52 -4.80
CA ARG A 210 17.21 -8.14 -3.76
C ARG A 210 18.11 -7.11 -3.14
N ALA A 211 18.29 -7.23 -1.83
CA ALA A 211 19.17 -6.36 -1.08
C ALA A 211 19.80 -7.13 0.08
N SER A 212 20.98 -6.67 0.52
CA SER A 212 21.79 -7.41 1.47
C SER A 212 22.42 -6.50 2.52
N ILE A 213 22.58 -7.02 3.74
CA ILE A 213 23.33 -6.41 4.83
C ILE A 213 24.55 -7.29 5.08
N THR A 214 25.74 -6.74 4.93
CA THR A 214 26.98 -7.44 5.29
C THR A 214 27.51 -6.90 6.61
N ASP A 215 27.56 -7.77 7.62
CA ASP A 215 28.14 -7.46 8.92
C ASP A 215 28.84 -8.71 9.50
N PRO A 216 30.12 -8.93 9.20
CA PRO A 216 30.81 -10.19 9.50
C PRO A 216 30.89 -10.52 11.00
N ASP A 217 30.73 -9.53 11.88
CA ASP A 217 30.83 -9.72 13.33
C ASP A 217 29.46 -10.00 13.98
N ARG A 218 28.35 -9.73 13.27
CA ARG A 218 26.99 -9.68 13.82
C ARG A 218 26.19 -10.99 13.74
N TRP A 219 26.56 -11.91 12.84
CA TRP A 219 25.82 -13.17 12.56
C TRP A 219 26.51 -14.42 13.11
N THR A 220 27.31 -14.28 14.16
CA THR A 220 28.17 -15.35 14.66
C THR A 220 27.46 -16.18 15.75
N GLY A 221 26.39 -16.89 15.38
CA GLY A 221 25.69 -17.83 16.27
C GLY A 221 24.67 -18.69 15.54
N ASP A 222 24.57 -19.96 15.93
CA ASP A 222 23.63 -20.94 15.31
C ASP A 222 22.16 -20.73 15.74
N SER A 223 21.85 -19.73 16.58
CA SER A 223 20.54 -19.50 17.23
C SER A 223 20.00 -18.08 17.10
N VAL A 224 20.42 -17.31 16.08
CA VAL A 224 19.95 -15.95 15.84
C VAL A 224 18.87 -15.95 14.76
N GLU A 225 17.68 -15.47 15.10
CA GLU A 225 16.56 -15.33 14.18
C GLU A 225 16.43 -13.88 13.70
N ASN A 226 16.05 -13.69 12.43
CA ASN A 226 16.12 -12.38 11.78
C ASN A 226 14.79 -12.01 11.15
N ALA A 227 14.21 -10.92 11.61
CA ALA A 227 13.04 -10.28 11.00
C ALA A 227 13.45 -8.97 10.32
N LEU A 228 12.66 -8.59 9.33
CA LEU A 228 12.71 -7.28 8.69
C LEU A 228 11.33 -6.65 8.84
N GLY A 229 11.26 -5.48 9.46
CA GLY A 229 10.05 -4.66 9.53
C GLY A 229 10.23 -3.42 8.66
N PHE A 230 9.22 -3.08 7.85
CA PHE A 230 9.30 -1.87 7.02
C PHE A 230 9.43 -0.62 7.88
N THR A 231 10.27 0.32 7.45
CA THR A 231 10.29 1.69 7.98
C THR A 231 9.84 2.70 6.94
N GLU A 232 9.82 2.29 5.67
CA GLU A 232 9.42 3.12 4.54
C GLU A 232 8.86 2.22 3.43
N LEU A 233 7.75 2.66 2.84
CA LEU A 233 7.19 2.12 1.61
C LEU A 233 6.80 3.28 0.71
N GLN A 234 7.34 3.32 -0.49
CA GLN A 234 7.05 4.34 -1.50
C GLN A 234 6.64 3.68 -2.81
N VAL A 235 5.54 4.16 -3.37
CA VAL A 235 4.97 3.75 -4.65
C VAL A 235 4.78 5.02 -5.46
N ASP A 236 5.52 5.16 -6.55
CA ASP A 236 5.41 6.25 -7.52
C ASP A 236 5.02 5.71 -8.89
N LEU A 237 3.86 6.12 -9.38
CA LEU A 237 3.28 5.65 -10.62
C LEU A 237 3.16 6.81 -11.59
N THR A 238 3.76 6.65 -12.76
CA THR A 238 3.74 7.67 -13.81
C THR A 238 3.02 7.15 -15.04
N LYS A 239 1.95 7.82 -15.42
CA LYS A 239 1.29 7.61 -16.71
C LYS A 239 2.16 8.18 -17.84
N THR A 240 2.31 7.42 -18.92
CA THR A 240 2.84 7.94 -20.18
C THR A 240 1.69 8.06 -21.18
N GLY A 241 1.19 9.29 -21.38
CA GLY A 241 0.12 9.55 -22.34
C GLY A 241 0.56 9.37 -23.79
N ASP A 242 -0.38 9.05 -24.69
CA ASP A 242 -0.12 9.02 -26.13
C ASP A 242 -0.21 10.42 -26.74
N PRO A 243 0.90 10.97 -27.26
CA PRO A 243 0.89 12.31 -27.84
C PRO A 243 -0.11 12.47 -28.99
N ALA A 244 -0.39 11.39 -29.75
CA ALA A 244 -1.34 11.42 -30.85
C ALA A 244 -2.79 11.46 -30.36
N LEU A 245 -3.10 10.78 -29.25
CA LEU A 245 -4.43 10.84 -28.64
C LEU A 245 -4.65 12.21 -27.98
N ILE A 246 -3.69 12.69 -27.21
CA ILE A 246 -3.73 14.03 -26.59
C ILE A 246 -3.95 15.11 -27.66
N ALA A 247 -3.24 15.03 -28.79
CA ALA A 247 -3.41 15.95 -29.91
C ALA A 247 -4.79 15.85 -30.59
N ALA A 248 -5.45 14.70 -30.52
CA ALA A 248 -6.72 14.45 -31.18
C ALA A 248 -7.94 14.84 -30.33
N VAL A 249 -7.91 14.61 -29.01
CA VAL A 249 -9.08 14.76 -28.14
C VAL A 249 -8.85 15.62 -26.89
N GLY A 250 -7.67 16.20 -26.72
CA GLY A 250 -7.38 17.15 -25.64
C GLY A 250 -7.55 16.52 -24.25
N GLU A 251 -8.25 17.23 -23.35
CA GLU A 251 -8.51 16.81 -21.96
C GLU A 251 -9.28 15.46 -21.87
N LEU A 252 -10.04 15.08 -22.91
CA LEU A 252 -10.69 13.77 -22.96
C LEU A 252 -9.69 12.60 -23.07
N ALA A 253 -8.45 12.85 -23.49
CA ALA A 253 -7.40 11.84 -23.54
C ALA A 253 -7.04 11.35 -22.12
N ASP A 254 -7.13 12.23 -21.12
CA ASP A 254 -6.81 11.85 -19.75
C ASP A 254 -7.86 10.92 -19.14
N HIS A 255 -9.13 11.14 -19.50
CA HIS A 255 -10.23 10.23 -19.17
C HIS A 255 -10.13 8.87 -19.86
N ALA A 256 -9.65 8.83 -21.11
CA ALA A 256 -9.54 7.61 -21.90
C ALA A 256 -8.29 6.76 -21.60
N GLU A 257 -7.28 7.29 -20.89
CA GLU A 257 -5.98 6.64 -20.68
C GLU A 257 -5.58 6.52 -19.19
N GLY A 258 -6.54 6.49 -18.27
CA GLY A 258 -6.24 6.46 -16.83
C GLY A 258 -5.24 5.38 -16.39
N MET A 259 -4.49 5.67 -15.31
CA MET A 259 -3.81 4.64 -14.54
C MET A 259 -4.85 3.76 -13.86
N HIS A 260 -4.57 2.48 -13.72
CA HIS A 260 -5.53 1.44 -13.41
C HIS A 260 -4.94 0.58 -12.30
N PHE A 261 -5.67 0.33 -11.22
CA PHE A 261 -5.14 -0.46 -10.11
C PHE A 261 -5.59 -1.92 -10.24
N LEU A 262 -4.76 -2.78 -10.85
CA LEU A 262 -5.01 -4.23 -10.88
C LEU A 262 -4.22 -4.97 -9.80
N GLU A 263 -2.94 -4.66 -9.65
CA GLU A 263 -2.08 -5.39 -8.72
C GLU A 263 -1.12 -4.42 -8.05
N LEU A 264 -0.89 -4.60 -6.76
CA LEU A 264 0.16 -3.94 -6.00
C LEU A 264 0.68 -4.94 -4.97
N ASP A 265 1.95 -5.27 -5.10
CA ASP A 265 2.68 -6.09 -4.16
C ASP A 265 3.81 -5.26 -3.56
N ALA A 266 3.91 -5.32 -2.24
CA ALA A 266 5.01 -4.77 -1.49
C ALA A 266 5.28 -5.71 -0.32
N SER A 267 6.17 -6.69 -0.53
CA SER A 267 6.45 -7.73 0.46
C SER A 267 7.94 -8.05 0.60
N ILE A 268 8.33 -8.54 1.78
CA ILE A 268 9.61 -9.20 2.03
C ILE A 268 9.36 -10.70 1.92
N GLU A 269 9.77 -11.32 0.83
CA GLU A 269 9.50 -12.73 0.49
C GLU A 269 10.33 -13.72 1.30
N SER A 270 11.62 -13.42 1.44
CA SER A 270 12.56 -14.32 2.11
C SER A 270 13.70 -13.55 2.74
N ILE A 271 14.15 -14.04 3.89
CA ILE A 271 15.33 -13.56 4.61
C ILE A 271 16.24 -14.77 4.79
N THR A 272 17.48 -14.67 4.33
CA THR A 272 18.48 -15.72 4.50
C THR A 272 19.76 -15.10 5.01
N ALA A 273 20.26 -15.58 6.15
CA ALA A 273 21.54 -15.17 6.69
C ALA A 273 22.56 -16.31 6.55
N ASP A 274 23.71 -16.02 5.95
CA ASP A 274 24.85 -16.94 5.87
C ASP A 274 26.17 -16.17 5.85
N ASN A 275 27.20 -16.73 6.50
CA ASN A 275 28.59 -16.25 6.42
C ASN A 275 28.78 -14.73 6.58
N GLY A 276 28.05 -14.12 7.52
CA GLY A 276 28.22 -12.69 7.79
C GLY A 276 27.35 -11.76 6.93
N THR A 277 26.47 -12.32 6.09
CA THR A 277 25.60 -11.58 5.18
C THR A 277 24.16 -12.03 5.36
N LEU A 278 23.24 -11.08 5.49
CA LEU A 278 21.82 -11.29 5.36
C LEU A 278 21.39 -10.83 3.98
N ASP A 279 20.78 -11.73 3.22
CA ASP A 279 20.14 -11.46 1.94
C ASP A 279 18.62 -11.45 2.12
N ALA A 280 17.98 -10.44 1.58
CA ALA A 280 16.54 -10.28 1.56
C ALA A 280 16.03 -10.17 0.12
N ALA A 281 14.92 -10.85 -0.15
CA ALA A 281 14.19 -10.73 -1.40
C ALA A 281 12.90 -9.95 -1.14
N PHE A 282 12.67 -8.91 -1.95
CA PHE A 282 11.48 -8.08 -1.91
C PHE A 282 10.69 -8.30 -3.20
N LEU A 283 9.37 -8.45 -3.09
CA LEU A 283 8.48 -8.35 -4.25
C LEU A 283 7.79 -6.98 -4.22
N LEU A 284 8.19 -6.13 -5.15
CA LEU A 284 7.76 -4.74 -5.30
C LEU A 284 7.19 -4.58 -6.70
N PHE A 285 5.88 -4.77 -6.86
CA PHE A 285 5.24 -4.88 -8.16
C PHE A 285 3.94 -4.11 -8.24
N TYR A 286 3.60 -3.65 -9.43
CA TYR A 286 2.39 -2.94 -9.76
C TYR A 286 1.96 -3.33 -11.17
N LYS A 287 0.67 -3.58 -11.34
CA LYS A 287 0.09 -3.90 -12.63
C LYS A 287 -1.06 -2.97 -12.93
N ASN A 288 -0.96 -2.37 -14.12
CA ASN A 288 -1.97 -1.46 -14.62
C ASN A 288 -3.02 -2.15 -15.51
N TRP A 289 -2.61 -3.14 -16.29
CA TRP A 289 -3.54 -3.79 -17.23
C TRP A 289 -3.13 -5.23 -17.49
N GLU A 290 -4.07 -6.05 -17.96
CA GLU A 290 -3.82 -7.43 -18.36
C GLU A 290 -4.38 -7.79 -19.75
N ARG A 291 -3.81 -8.85 -20.37
CA ARG A 291 -4.23 -9.33 -21.69
C ARG A 291 -5.67 -9.83 -21.63
N GLY A 292 -6.54 -9.08 -22.28
CA GLY A 292 -7.98 -9.34 -22.30
C GLY A 292 -8.75 -8.04 -22.12
N MET A 293 -8.14 -7.08 -21.42
CA MET A 293 -8.62 -5.70 -21.38
C MET A 293 -8.64 -5.08 -22.78
N LYS A 294 -9.72 -4.33 -23.05
CA LYS A 294 -9.98 -3.72 -24.36
C LYS A 294 -8.89 -2.69 -24.66
N GLN A 295 -8.22 -2.87 -25.79
CA GLN A 295 -7.36 -1.81 -26.35
C GLN A 295 -8.25 -0.64 -26.78
N LEU A 296 -7.77 0.61 -26.59
CA LEU A 296 -8.44 1.88 -26.90
C LEU A 296 -9.47 1.82 -28.05
N VAL A 297 -10.62 2.48 -27.84
CA VAL A 297 -11.70 2.55 -28.83
C VAL A 297 -11.18 3.17 -30.15
N PRO A 298 -11.54 2.65 -31.34
CA PRO A 298 -11.06 3.18 -32.61
C PRO A 298 -11.36 4.68 -32.80
N PRO A 299 -10.53 5.41 -33.58
CA PRO A 299 -10.70 6.84 -33.85
C PRO A 299 -12.11 7.26 -34.32
N ASP A 300 -12.81 6.37 -35.00
CA ASP A 300 -14.16 6.61 -35.55
C ASP A 300 -15.25 6.73 -34.45
N PHE A 301 -15.02 6.14 -33.26
CA PHE A 301 -15.92 6.27 -32.11
C PHE A 301 -15.69 7.58 -31.36
N LEU A 302 -14.45 8.09 -31.33
CA LEU A 302 -14.12 9.40 -30.75
C LEU A 302 -14.76 10.55 -31.55
N GLN A 303 -14.89 10.38 -32.87
CA GLN A 303 -15.69 11.27 -33.74
C GLN A 303 -17.17 11.29 -33.33
N THR A 304 -17.70 10.13 -32.91
CA THR A 304 -19.10 10.01 -32.46
C THR A 304 -19.33 10.68 -31.10
N ILE A 305 -18.34 10.62 -30.19
CA ILE A 305 -18.38 11.32 -28.89
C ILE A 305 -18.26 12.83 -29.08
N THR A 306 -17.35 13.31 -29.93
CA THR A 306 -17.20 14.76 -30.22
C THR A 306 -18.40 15.35 -30.97
N ASP A 307 -19.11 14.56 -31.77
CA ASP A 307 -20.36 14.98 -32.41
C ASP A 307 -21.56 15.01 -31.43
N PHE A 308 -21.46 14.36 -30.26
CA PHE A 308 -22.53 14.25 -29.24
C PHE A 308 -22.40 15.22 -28.06
N ILE A 309 -21.23 15.82 -27.83
CA ILE A 309 -20.97 16.69 -26.67
C ILE A 309 -20.90 18.15 -27.14
N PRO A 310 -21.92 19.00 -26.87
CA PRO A 310 -21.84 20.43 -27.13
C PRO A 310 -20.83 21.12 -26.19
N ASP A 311 -20.35 22.31 -26.57
CA ASP A 311 -19.35 23.12 -25.85
C ASP A 311 -19.72 23.46 -24.37
N ASP A 312 -20.94 23.17 -23.93
CA ASP A 312 -21.46 23.35 -22.56
C ASP A 312 -21.96 22.03 -21.93
N THR A 313 -21.03 21.06 -21.83
CA THR A 313 -21.20 19.67 -21.36
C THR A 313 -22.05 19.49 -20.10
N GLU A 314 -21.87 20.35 -19.09
CA GLU A 314 -22.55 20.19 -17.79
C GLU A 314 -24.05 20.55 -17.85
N SER A 315 -24.44 21.43 -18.77
CA SER A 315 -25.80 21.96 -18.89
C SER A 315 -26.67 21.14 -19.85
N ALA A 316 -26.07 20.54 -20.87
CA ALA A 316 -26.77 19.72 -21.86
C ALA A 316 -27.18 18.34 -21.28
N ILE A 317 -26.28 17.68 -20.52
CA ILE A 317 -26.50 16.33 -19.97
C ILE A 317 -27.53 16.32 -18.83
N ARG A 318 -27.63 17.40 -18.04
CA ARG A 318 -28.67 17.52 -17.00
C ARG A 318 -30.10 17.67 -17.54
N ASN A 319 -30.26 18.02 -18.82
CA ASN A 319 -31.54 18.44 -19.40
C ASN A 319 -32.07 17.53 -20.52
N ASP A 320 -31.35 16.47 -20.90
CA ASP A 320 -31.80 15.51 -21.91
C ASP A 320 -32.31 14.21 -21.24
N PRO A 321 -33.62 13.91 -21.30
CA PRO A 321 -34.20 12.71 -20.70
C PRO A 321 -33.93 11.41 -21.47
N ASP A 322 -33.38 11.48 -22.69
CA ASP A 322 -33.08 10.32 -23.54
C ASP A 322 -31.60 9.90 -23.53
N LEU A 323 -30.70 10.72 -22.95
CA LEU A 323 -29.30 10.36 -22.67
C LEU A 323 -29.19 9.83 -21.25
N SER A 324 -28.97 8.52 -21.09
CA SER A 324 -28.67 7.96 -19.77
C SER A 324 -27.19 8.14 -19.45
N TRP A 325 -26.85 8.46 -18.19
CA TRP A 325 -25.47 8.43 -17.71
C TRP A 325 -24.77 7.11 -18.11
N THR A 326 -25.52 6.00 -18.13
CA THR A 326 -25.10 4.66 -18.52
C THR A 326 -24.52 4.58 -19.93
N ASP A 327 -25.02 5.35 -20.90
CA ASP A 327 -24.53 5.31 -22.29
C ASP A 327 -23.21 6.09 -22.47
N VAL A 328 -23.02 7.16 -21.69
CA VAL A 328 -21.75 7.91 -21.64
C VAL A 328 -20.70 7.11 -20.85
N ILE A 329 -21.12 6.51 -19.74
CA ILE A 329 -20.39 5.54 -18.93
C ILE A 329 -19.90 4.38 -19.80
N ASP A 330 -20.77 3.69 -20.53
CA ASP A 330 -20.38 2.57 -21.42
C ASP A 330 -19.41 2.99 -22.54
N ALA A 331 -19.40 4.27 -22.93
CA ALA A 331 -18.52 4.84 -23.95
C ALA A 331 -17.18 5.37 -23.40
N SER A 332 -17.12 5.84 -22.14
CA SER A 332 -15.91 6.34 -21.48
C SER A 332 -15.23 5.30 -20.56
N ILE A 333 -15.91 4.20 -20.21
CA ILE A 333 -15.50 3.23 -19.17
C ILE A 333 -15.18 1.88 -19.78
N LEU A 334 -14.08 1.83 -20.54
CA LEU A 334 -13.55 0.55 -20.97
C LEU A 334 -12.04 0.50 -20.77
N ALA A 335 -11.59 0.38 -19.51
CA ALA A 335 -10.36 -0.33 -19.12
C ALA A 335 -9.28 -0.35 -20.21
N HIS A 336 -8.78 0.83 -20.56
CA HIS A 336 -7.90 1.00 -21.70
C HIS A 336 -6.47 0.79 -21.26
N ARG A 337 -5.72 0.06 -22.07
CA ARG A 337 -4.30 -0.12 -21.83
C ARG A 337 -3.61 1.24 -21.94
N SER A 338 -3.07 1.72 -20.83
CA SER A 338 -2.18 2.86 -20.76
C SER A 338 -0.73 2.37 -20.67
N ALA A 339 0.18 3.15 -21.23
CA ALA A 339 1.61 2.97 -21.01
C ALA A 339 2.00 3.75 -19.74
N GLY A 340 3.05 3.31 -19.07
CA GLY A 340 3.45 3.94 -17.82
C GLY A 340 4.74 3.39 -17.26
N ARG A 341 5.02 3.84 -16.05
CA ARG A 341 6.18 3.46 -15.25
C ARG A 341 5.75 3.31 -13.80
N ALA A 342 6.35 2.35 -13.12
CA ALA A 342 6.28 2.21 -11.68
C ALA A 342 7.69 2.31 -11.11
N ASP A 343 7.81 3.04 -10.02
CA ASP A 343 8.99 3.14 -9.17
C ASP A 343 8.52 2.80 -7.76
N ILE A 344 8.92 1.63 -7.25
CA ILE A 344 8.48 1.13 -5.95
C ILE A 344 9.72 0.86 -5.12
N ASP A 345 9.86 1.60 -4.02
CA ASP A 345 10.97 1.50 -3.09
C ASP A 345 10.47 1.09 -1.72
N ALA A 346 11.26 0.28 -1.02
CA ALA A 346 10.99 -0.06 0.36
C ALA A 346 12.28 -0.10 1.17
N THR A 347 12.22 0.42 2.39
CA THR A 347 13.28 0.31 3.39
C THR A 347 12.77 -0.49 4.58
N ALA A 348 13.56 -1.45 5.04
CA ALA A 348 13.24 -2.28 6.20
C ALA A 348 14.38 -2.26 7.23
N ARG A 349 14.00 -2.25 8.51
CA ARG A 349 14.89 -2.36 9.66
C ARG A 349 15.08 -3.83 10.02
N LEU A 350 16.33 -4.21 10.22
CA LEU A 350 16.70 -5.49 10.81
C LEU A 350 16.36 -5.52 12.30
N LEU A 351 15.61 -6.54 12.69
CA LEU A 351 15.37 -6.94 14.07
C LEU A 351 15.93 -8.35 14.25
N GLN A 352 16.93 -8.50 15.11
CA GLN A 352 17.52 -9.80 15.43
C GLN A 352 17.13 -10.24 16.82
N PHE A 353 16.81 -11.51 16.95
CA PHE A 353 16.36 -12.13 18.19
C PHE A 353 17.28 -13.29 18.55
N ASP A 354 17.74 -13.32 19.80
CA ASP A 354 18.64 -14.34 20.31
C ASP A 354 17.86 -15.49 20.96
N ASP A 355 17.71 -16.62 20.25
CA ASP A 355 17.02 -17.84 20.69
C ASP A 355 15.57 -17.63 21.18
N PRO A 356 14.69 -16.99 20.37
CA PRO A 356 13.30 -16.76 20.76
C PRO A 356 12.54 -18.09 20.97
N GLU A 357 11.57 -18.11 21.89
CA GLU A 357 10.77 -19.32 22.16
C GLU A 357 9.99 -19.79 20.94
N ARG A 358 9.48 -18.86 20.12
CA ARG A 358 8.93 -19.13 18.79
C ARG A 358 9.29 -18.04 17.80
N PHE A 359 9.60 -18.47 16.57
CA PHE A 359 9.89 -17.58 15.46
C PHE A 359 9.41 -18.19 14.15
N HIS A 360 8.42 -17.56 13.50
CA HIS A 360 7.84 -18.10 12.27
C HIS A 360 7.46 -17.02 11.27
N HIS A 361 7.91 -17.22 10.03
CA HIS A 361 7.42 -16.49 8.86
C HIS A 361 6.11 -17.11 8.38
N ASN A 362 5.05 -16.31 8.35
CA ASN A 362 3.70 -16.75 8.01
C ASN A 362 3.10 -15.90 6.89
N ALA A 363 2.03 -16.43 6.31
CA ALA A 363 1.26 -15.80 5.24
C ALA A 363 -0.23 -16.11 5.44
N VAL A 364 -1.09 -15.12 5.22
CA VAL A 364 -2.55 -15.22 5.32
C VAL A 364 -3.16 -14.91 3.96
N PRO A 365 -3.43 -15.92 3.13
CA PRO A 365 -4.14 -15.72 1.88
C PRO A 365 -5.65 -15.51 2.12
N GLY A 366 -6.29 -14.75 1.24
CA GLY A 366 -7.72 -14.53 1.29
C GLY A 366 -8.28 -13.91 0.02
N ASP A 367 -9.57 -13.66 0.04
CA ASP A 367 -10.31 -12.98 -1.02
C ASP A 367 -11.33 -12.03 -0.38
N VAL A 368 -11.43 -10.80 -0.88
CA VAL A 368 -12.48 -9.83 -0.52
C VAL A 368 -13.41 -9.67 -1.72
N ASP A 369 -14.67 -10.06 -1.54
CA ASP A 369 -15.72 -9.83 -2.54
C ASP A 369 -16.36 -8.46 -2.29
N TRP A 370 -16.25 -7.56 -3.26
CA TRP A 370 -16.76 -6.20 -3.20
C TRP A 370 -17.95 -6.02 -4.13
N GLU A 371 -19.01 -5.36 -3.64
CA GLU A 371 -20.25 -5.18 -4.41
C GLU A 371 -20.20 -4.05 -5.44
N GLY A 372 -19.28 -3.09 -5.30
CA GLY A 372 -19.15 -1.95 -6.21
C GLY A 372 -20.17 -0.84 -5.94
N GLU A 373 -20.64 -0.19 -7.01
CA GLU A 373 -21.66 0.88 -6.97
C GLU A 373 -21.31 2.09 -6.07
N ASN A 374 -20.02 2.29 -5.77
CA ASN A 374 -19.52 3.21 -4.74
C ASN A 374 -20.19 2.98 -3.38
N ALA A 375 -20.40 1.70 -3.01
CA ALA A 375 -20.75 1.32 -1.66
C ALA A 375 -19.72 1.88 -0.66
N ASP A 376 -20.16 2.05 0.60
CA ASP A 376 -19.33 2.65 1.64
C ASP A 376 -18.06 1.81 1.85
N PRO A 377 -16.85 2.32 1.56
CA PRO A 377 -15.60 1.56 1.70
C PRO A 377 -15.33 1.11 3.14
N ASN A 378 -16.04 1.67 4.13
CA ASN A 378 -15.91 1.32 5.54
C ASN A 378 -16.83 0.18 5.98
N SER A 379 -17.64 -0.35 5.06
CA SER A 379 -18.51 -1.50 5.30
C SER A 379 -17.72 -2.78 5.63
N ASP A 380 -18.37 -3.69 6.35
CA ASP A 380 -17.71 -4.92 6.82
C ASP A 380 -17.32 -5.87 5.69
N ASP A 381 -18.01 -5.82 4.54
CA ASP A 381 -17.73 -6.61 3.34
C ASP A 381 -16.46 -6.16 2.60
N ALA A 382 -16.00 -4.92 2.82
CA ALA A 382 -14.70 -4.46 2.31
C ALA A 382 -13.50 -5.03 3.10
N VAL A 383 -13.73 -5.75 4.22
CA VAL A 383 -12.68 -6.11 5.18
C VAL A 383 -12.68 -7.60 5.53
N GLN A 384 -11.56 -8.27 5.29
CA GLN A 384 -11.30 -9.60 5.82
C GLN A 384 -10.41 -9.52 7.08
N ARG A 385 -10.86 -10.17 8.15
CA ARG A 385 -10.11 -10.28 9.43
C ARG A 385 -9.82 -11.74 9.73
N THR A 386 -8.56 -12.03 10.01
CA THR A 386 -8.10 -13.38 10.40
C THR A 386 -7.46 -13.31 11.77
N LEU A 387 -8.03 -14.04 12.72
CA LEU A 387 -7.44 -14.21 14.05
C LEU A 387 -6.16 -15.05 13.95
N ILE A 388 -5.09 -14.60 14.61
CA ILE A 388 -3.81 -15.30 14.69
C ILE A 388 -3.68 -15.92 16.08
N GLU A 389 -3.62 -17.25 16.12
CA GLU A 389 -3.49 -18.07 17.34
C GLU A 389 -2.02 -18.37 17.73
#